data_AF-A0A847FYU6-F1
#
_entry.id   AF-A0A847FYU6-F1
#
_cell.length_a   1.000
_cell.length_b   1.000
_cell.length_c   1.000
_cell.angle_alpha   90.00
_cell.angle_beta   90.00
_cell.angle_gamma   90.00
#
_symmetry.space_group_name_H-M   'P 1'
#
loop_
_entity.id
_entity.type
_entity.pdbx_description
1 polymer ?
#
loop_
_entity_poly.entity_id
_entity_poly.type
_entity_poly.pdbx_seq_one_letter_code
_entity_poly.pdbx_strand_id
1 'polypeptide(L)'
;MKAISIFNDVLGPVMRGPSSSHTAAPYQIGRMARALLLGPDRVPHLSRGTASEGERSEADAAADGPAEAAFVFDPGGSFAQVYREQGSDLGFAAGLLGWPLTDERFGQVLDVAAREGVDIRFSVASLAHLLPLTPEGAGLEEGKLHPNTVEMRLRSRRGRTLHAVARSIGGGALVFTQVGGWPVSLTGDAHELMVEMAPDAEPSALLRALGRVTALLAPEGPPPARQERGG
;
A
#
# COMPACT_ATOMS: atom_id res chain seq x y z
N MET A 1 2.38 24.34 -13.76
CA MET A 1 2.58 23.04 -14.45
C MET A 1 3.54 22.21 -13.60
N LYS A 2 3.20 20.96 -13.26
CA LYS A 2 4.13 20.04 -12.58
C LYS A 2 5.26 19.75 -13.57
N ALA A 3 6.52 19.92 -13.16
CA ALA A 3 7.65 19.67 -14.04
C ALA A 3 7.71 18.16 -14.35
N ILE A 4 7.70 17.80 -15.63
CA ILE A 4 7.81 16.41 -16.08
C ILE A 4 9.30 16.05 -16.10
N SER A 5 9.69 15.07 -15.30
CA SER A 5 11.04 14.53 -15.18
C SER A 5 11.19 13.28 -16.04
N ILE A 6 12.27 13.20 -16.82
CA ILE A 6 12.58 11.99 -17.59
C ILE A 6 12.75 10.76 -16.70
N PHE A 7 13.30 10.93 -15.49
CA PHE A 7 13.58 9.83 -14.58
C PHE A 7 12.38 9.40 -13.73
N ASN A 8 11.44 10.30 -13.47
CA ASN A 8 10.31 10.03 -12.57
C ASN A 8 8.98 9.82 -13.32
N ASP A 9 8.84 10.41 -14.52
CA ASP A 9 7.56 10.45 -15.25
C ASP A 9 7.62 9.75 -16.63
N VAL A 10 8.82 9.47 -17.17
CA VAL A 10 8.99 8.89 -18.51
C VAL A 10 9.61 7.50 -18.47
N LEU A 11 10.63 7.28 -17.64
CA LEU A 11 11.21 5.96 -17.43
C LEU A 11 10.34 5.14 -16.48
N GLY A 12 9.84 4.00 -16.97
CA GLY A 12 9.09 3.04 -16.16
C GLY A 12 9.96 2.40 -15.07
N PRO A 13 9.35 1.81 -14.03
CA PRO A 13 10.08 1.18 -12.94
C PRO A 13 10.91 0.00 -13.43
N VAL A 14 12.09 -0.19 -12.84
CA VAL A 14 12.89 -1.40 -13.04
C VAL A 14 12.18 -2.56 -12.34
N MET A 15 11.74 -3.54 -13.12
CA MET A 15 10.91 -4.65 -12.64
C MET A 15 11.13 -5.92 -13.45
N ARG A 16 10.74 -7.07 -12.88
CA ARG A 16 10.68 -8.36 -13.60
C ARG A 16 9.33 -8.62 -14.29
N GLY A 17 8.35 -7.74 -14.11
CA GLY A 17 7.02 -7.85 -14.70
C GLY A 17 6.90 -7.24 -16.10
N PRO A 18 5.92 -7.67 -16.91
CA PRO A 18 5.78 -7.23 -18.30
C PRO A 18 5.18 -5.82 -18.46
N SER A 19 4.51 -5.28 -17.42
CA SER A 19 3.69 -4.06 -17.57
C SER A 19 3.75 -3.11 -16.38
N SER A 20 3.96 -1.82 -16.63
CA SER A 20 3.97 -0.82 -15.55
C SER A 20 2.58 -0.62 -14.96
N SER A 21 1.53 -0.63 -15.78
CA SER A 21 0.14 -0.48 -15.32
C SER A 21 -0.43 -1.77 -14.73
N HIS A 22 -0.02 -2.93 -15.24
CA HIS A 22 -0.57 -4.22 -14.83
C HIS A 22 0.38 -5.05 -13.96
N THR A 23 1.57 -4.57 -13.62
CA THR A 23 2.44 -5.25 -12.64
C THR A 23 2.96 -4.26 -11.60
N ALA A 24 3.55 -3.15 -12.03
CA ALA A 24 4.13 -2.20 -11.08
C ALA A 24 3.07 -1.45 -10.26
N ALA A 25 1.98 -0.98 -10.88
CA ALA A 25 0.90 -0.35 -10.12
C ALA A 25 0.22 -1.35 -9.14
N PRO A 26 -0.16 -2.59 -9.52
CA PRO A 26 -0.58 -3.62 -8.58
C PRO A 26 0.39 -3.85 -7.42
N TYR A 27 1.70 -3.87 -7.70
CA TYR A 27 2.72 -3.96 -6.67
C TYR A 27 2.69 -2.80 -5.68
N GLN A 28 2.62 -1.56 -6.17
CA GLN A 28 2.54 -0.39 -5.30
C GLN A 28 1.23 -0.37 -4.50
N ILE A 29 0.11 -0.78 -5.12
CA ILE A 29 -1.17 -0.94 -4.43
C ILE A 29 -1.02 -1.97 -3.31
N GLY A 30 -0.43 -3.13 -3.59
CA GLY A 30 -0.17 -4.17 -2.59
C GLY A 30 0.69 -3.68 -1.41
N ARG A 31 1.74 -2.88 -1.70
CA ARG A 31 2.59 -2.28 -0.67
C ARG A 31 1.86 -1.29 0.22
N MET A 32 1.08 -0.39 -0.37
CA MET A 32 0.28 0.56 0.39
C MET A 32 -0.78 -0.15 1.21
N ALA A 33 -1.45 -1.16 0.63
CA ALA A 33 -2.43 -1.96 1.34
C ALA A 33 -1.80 -2.73 2.52
N ARG A 34 -0.59 -3.26 2.37
CA ARG A 34 0.19 -3.85 3.48
C ARG A 34 0.45 -2.82 4.58
N ALA A 35 0.87 -1.61 4.24
CA ALA A 35 1.14 -0.56 5.22
C ALA A 35 -0.14 -0.15 5.98
N LEU A 36 -1.25 0.01 5.27
CA LEU A 36 -2.56 0.31 5.87
C LEU A 36 -3.03 -0.85 6.79
N LEU A 37 -2.86 -2.10 6.36
CA LEU A 37 -3.26 -3.29 7.10
C LEU A 37 -2.44 -3.50 8.38
N LEU A 38 -1.13 -3.27 8.33
CA LEU A 38 -0.20 -3.59 9.42
C LEU A 38 0.13 -2.38 10.33
N GLY A 39 -0.05 -1.15 9.85
CA GLY A 39 0.21 0.07 10.62
C GLY A 39 1.69 0.48 10.69
N PRO A 40 1.99 1.68 11.26
CA PRO A 40 3.31 2.31 11.23
C PRO A 40 4.41 1.58 12.01
N ASP A 41 4.06 0.72 12.97
CA ASP A 41 5.06 0.09 13.85
C ASP A 41 5.99 -0.92 13.13
N ARG A 42 5.73 -1.29 11.87
CA ARG A 42 6.28 -2.53 11.28
C ARG A 42 6.71 -2.42 9.81
N VAL A 43 7.04 -1.21 9.36
CA VAL A 43 7.73 -1.00 8.09
C VAL A 43 9.24 -0.91 8.41
N PRO A 44 10.08 -1.90 8.02
CA PRO A 44 11.46 -2.04 8.51
C PRO A 44 12.37 -0.82 8.35
N HIS A 45 12.04 0.09 7.42
CA HIS A 45 12.81 1.31 7.16
C HIS A 45 12.32 2.55 7.92
N LEU A 46 11.16 2.49 8.62
CA LEU A 46 10.60 3.60 9.40
C LEU A 46 10.65 3.34 10.92
N SER A 47 10.97 2.12 11.37
CA SER A 47 11.04 1.75 12.78
C SER A 47 12.33 2.17 13.50
N ARG A 48 13.14 3.09 12.93
CA ARG A 48 14.31 3.61 13.63
C ARG A 48 13.93 4.85 14.42
N GLY A 49 13.79 4.67 15.74
CA GLY A 49 13.67 5.75 16.69
C GLY A 49 12.28 5.87 17.28
N THR A 50 12.04 5.12 18.37
CA THR A 50 11.26 5.47 19.58
C THR A 50 10.66 4.21 20.21
N ALA A 51 11.48 3.47 20.96
CA ALA A 51 10.96 2.60 22.01
C ALA A 51 12.05 2.36 23.06
N SER A 52 12.01 3.12 24.15
CA SER A 52 12.25 2.53 25.45
C SER A 52 10.93 1.91 25.93
N GLU A 53 11.01 0.66 26.38
CA GLU A 53 9.97 -0.17 27.01
C GLU A 53 9.29 -1.23 26.12
N GLY A 54 9.82 -2.45 26.28
CA GLY A 54 9.31 -3.70 25.72
C GLY A 54 10.19 -4.24 24.60
N GLU A 55 11.27 -4.96 24.97
CA GLU A 55 12.00 -5.85 24.06
C GLU A 55 11.00 -6.86 23.46
N ARG A 56 10.38 -6.51 22.33
CA ARG A 56 9.63 -7.46 21.50
C ARG A 56 10.61 -7.98 20.46
N SER A 57 10.88 -9.28 20.55
CA SER A 57 11.84 -10.01 19.72
C SER A 57 11.58 -9.79 18.23
N GLU A 58 12.61 -9.85 17.38
CA GLU A 58 12.45 -9.93 15.92
C GLU A 58 11.46 -11.05 15.49
N ALA A 59 11.32 -12.09 16.32
CA ALA A 59 10.32 -13.14 16.18
C ALA A 59 8.85 -12.63 16.26
N ASP A 60 8.57 -11.61 17.08
CA ASP A 60 7.24 -11.00 17.21
C ASP A 60 6.90 -10.05 16.05
N ALA A 61 7.91 -9.49 15.39
CA ALA A 61 7.77 -8.68 14.18
C ALA A 61 7.53 -9.55 12.94
N ALA A 62 8.19 -10.71 12.86
CA ALA A 62 7.96 -11.73 11.84
C ALA A 62 6.59 -12.42 11.96
N ALA A 63 5.94 -12.35 13.12
CA ALA A 63 4.64 -12.98 13.37
C ALA A 63 3.41 -12.20 12.83
N ASP A 64 3.54 -10.90 12.54
CA ASP A 64 2.42 -10.07 12.05
C ASP A 64 2.59 -9.76 10.56
N GLY A 65 1.74 -10.38 9.76
CA GLY A 65 1.73 -10.26 8.31
C GLY A 65 0.32 -10.50 7.77
N PRO A 66 0.11 -10.37 6.45
CA PRO A 66 -1.14 -10.78 5.84
C PRO A 66 -1.39 -12.26 6.14
N ALA A 67 -2.63 -12.59 6.50
CA ALA A 67 -3.13 -13.96 6.57
C ALA A 67 -3.99 -14.26 5.36
N GLU A 68 -4.82 -13.30 4.94
CA GLU A 68 -5.72 -13.45 3.80
C GLU A 68 -5.80 -12.17 2.99
N ALA A 69 -5.95 -12.32 1.68
CA ALA A 69 -6.15 -11.24 0.75
C ALA A 69 -7.09 -11.68 -0.39
N ALA A 70 -8.19 -10.97 -0.55
CA ALA A 70 -9.06 -11.11 -1.72
C ALA A 70 -8.99 -9.83 -2.56
N PHE A 71 -8.66 -10.01 -3.84
CA PHE A 71 -8.65 -8.97 -4.86
C PHE A 71 -9.79 -9.25 -5.84
N VAL A 72 -10.66 -8.26 -6.04
CA VAL A 72 -11.83 -8.37 -6.91
C VAL A 72 -11.70 -7.35 -8.04
N PHE A 73 -11.89 -7.83 -9.26
CA PHE A 73 -11.91 -7.02 -10.47
C PHE A 73 -13.30 -7.03 -11.11
N ASP A 74 -13.73 -5.87 -11.59
CA ASP A 74 -14.98 -5.81 -12.35
C ASP A 74 -14.84 -6.51 -13.71
N PRO A 75 -15.82 -7.31 -14.18
CA PRO A 75 -15.73 -8.03 -15.46
C PRO A 75 -15.47 -7.12 -16.67
N GLY A 76 -15.96 -5.87 -16.64
CA GLY A 76 -15.74 -4.89 -17.69
C GLY A 76 -14.38 -4.19 -17.62
N GLY A 77 -13.59 -4.43 -16.57
CA GLY A 77 -12.28 -3.84 -16.37
C GLY A 77 -11.13 -4.60 -17.03
N SER A 78 -10.05 -3.88 -17.36
CA SER A 78 -8.85 -4.46 -17.98
C SER A 78 -8.18 -5.51 -17.07
N PHE A 79 -8.14 -5.29 -15.75
CA PHE A 79 -7.58 -6.30 -14.84
C PHE A 79 -8.30 -7.64 -14.96
N ALA A 80 -9.63 -7.66 -14.99
CA ALA A 80 -10.38 -8.90 -15.09
C ALA A 80 -10.02 -9.73 -16.33
N GLN A 81 -9.61 -9.07 -17.41
CA GLN A 81 -9.28 -9.70 -18.68
C GLN A 81 -7.88 -10.32 -18.71
N VAL A 82 -6.89 -9.68 -18.05
CA VAL A 82 -5.48 -10.01 -18.26
C VAL A 82 -4.61 -10.03 -16.99
N TYR A 83 -5.20 -10.10 -15.79
CA TYR A 83 -4.44 -9.98 -14.54
C TYR A 83 -3.37 -11.07 -14.37
N ARG A 84 -3.54 -12.25 -14.96
CA ARG A 84 -2.54 -13.34 -14.91
C ARG A 84 -1.47 -13.16 -15.97
N GLU A 85 -1.91 -12.90 -17.20
CA GLU A 85 -1.08 -12.75 -18.39
C GLU A 85 -0.13 -11.56 -18.27
N GLN A 86 -0.56 -10.50 -17.58
CA GLN A 86 0.24 -9.29 -17.31
C GLN A 86 0.87 -9.28 -15.91
N GLY A 87 0.73 -10.35 -15.13
CA GLY A 87 1.35 -10.49 -13.80
C GLY A 87 0.84 -9.49 -12.74
N SER A 88 -0.42 -9.06 -12.83
CA SER A 88 -1.04 -8.22 -11.79
C SER A 88 -1.19 -8.97 -10.49
N ASP A 89 -1.57 -10.24 -10.55
CA ASP A 89 -1.60 -11.15 -9.39
C ASP A 89 -0.26 -11.23 -8.67
N LEU A 90 0.82 -11.44 -9.43
CA LEU A 90 2.19 -11.46 -8.90
C LEU A 90 2.57 -10.10 -8.31
N GLY A 91 2.21 -9.00 -8.97
CA GLY A 91 2.42 -7.64 -8.48
C GLY A 91 1.74 -7.42 -7.13
N PHE A 92 0.42 -7.64 -7.04
CA PHE A 92 -0.35 -7.51 -5.81
C PHE A 92 0.23 -8.37 -4.68
N ALA A 93 0.53 -9.64 -4.95
CA ALA A 93 1.09 -10.55 -3.97
C ALA A 93 2.48 -10.11 -3.48
N ALA A 94 3.40 -9.75 -4.39
CA ALA A 94 4.73 -9.28 -4.02
C ALA A 94 4.66 -8.00 -3.16
N GLY A 95 3.81 -7.06 -3.55
CA GLY A 95 3.63 -5.83 -2.79
C GLY A 95 3.07 -6.10 -1.38
N LEU A 96 2.07 -6.98 -1.30
CA LEU A 96 1.45 -7.37 -0.04
C LEU A 96 2.41 -8.11 0.90
N LEU A 97 3.28 -8.97 0.35
CA LEU A 97 4.31 -9.68 1.12
C LEU A 97 5.54 -8.82 1.41
N GLY A 98 5.67 -7.65 0.78
CA GLY A 98 6.82 -6.76 0.94
C GLY A 98 8.07 -7.22 0.18
N TRP A 99 7.91 -8.05 -0.85
CA TRP A 99 9.01 -8.48 -1.71
C TRP A 99 9.41 -7.37 -2.67
N PRO A 100 10.71 -7.12 -2.93
CA PRO A 100 11.11 -6.21 -3.98
C PRO A 100 10.56 -6.64 -5.35
N LEU A 101 10.14 -5.69 -6.18
CA LEU A 101 9.66 -5.96 -7.55
C LEU A 101 10.76 -6.53 -8.48
N THR A 102 12.01 -6.44 -8.05
CA THR A 102 13.21 -6.98 -8.71
C THR A 102 13.66 -8.31 -8.12
N ASP A 103 12.99 -8.84 -7.10
CA ASP A 103 13.33 -10.13 -6.47
C ASP A 103 13.34 -11.24 -7.53
N GLU A 104 14.39 -12.06 -7.51
CA GLU A 104 14.56 -13.10 -8.53
C GLU A 104 13.47 -14.17 -8.46
N ARG A 105 12.87 -14.33 -7.28
CA ARG A 105 11.79 -15.27 -6.99
C ARG A 105 10.42 -14.70 -7.32
N PHE A 106 10.31 -13.48 -7.87
CA PHE A 106 9.04 -12.79 -8.14
C PHE A 106 7.98 -13.69 -8.79
N GLY A 107 8.36 -14.49 -9.79
CA GLY A 107 7.44 -15.42 -10.47
C GLY A 107 6.87 -16.54 -9.58
N GLN A 108 7.43 -16.77 -8.40
CA GLN A 108 7.04 -17.81 -7.44
C GLN A 108 6.28 -17.23 -6.24
N VAL A 109 5.95 -15.92 -6.25
CA VAL A 109 5.44 -15.23 -5.07
C VAL A 109 4.13 -15.81 -4.53
N LEU A 110 3.23 -16.27 -5.41
CA LEU A 110 1.97 -16.89 -5.01
C LEU A 110 2.19 -18.27 -4.36
N ASP A 111 3.12 -19.06 -4.90
CA ASP A 111 3.48 -20.36 -4.32
C ASP A 111 4.10 -20.20 -2.94
N VAL A 112 4.99 -19.21 -2.78
CA VAL A 112 5.60 -18.92 -1.49
C VAL A 112 4.57 -18.36 -0.50
N ALA A 113 3.67 -17.49 -0.94
CA ALA A 113 2.56 -17.02 -0.12
C ALA A 113 1.76 -18.20 0.47
N ALA A 114 1.38 -19.16 -0.38
CA ALA A 114 0.64 -20.34 0.03
C ALA A 114 1.43 -21.22 1.03
N ARG A 115 2.73 -21.44 0.78
CA ARG A 115 3.61 -22.20 1.71
C ARG A 115 3.79 -21.50 3.05
N GLU A 116 3.79 -20.17 3.05
CA GLU A 116 3.83 -19.35 4.26
C GLU A 116 2.44 -19.19 4.93
N GLY A 117 1.41 -19.86 4.40
CA GLY A 117 0.06 -19.84 4.97
C GLY A 117 -0.69 -18.52 4.75
N VAL A 118 -0.37 -17.78 3.69
CA VAL A 118 -1.10 -16.58 3.26
C VAL A 118 -2.06 -16.97 2.13
N ASP A 119 -3.37 -16.88 2.39
CA ASP A 119 -4.41 -17.17 1.39
C ASP A 119 -4.67 -15.93 0.51
N ILE A 120 -4.15 -15.96 -0.71
CA ILE A 120 -4.33 -14.88 -1.70
C ILE A 120 -5.27 -15.36 -2.81
N ARG A 121 -6.39 -14.65 -2.98
CA ARG A 121 -7.44 -14.98 -3.94
C ARG A 121 -7.70 -13.81 -4.89
N PHE A 122 -7.87 -14.15 -6.16
CA PHE A 122 -8.26 -13.22 -7.21
C PHE A 122 -9.58 -13.69 -7.81
N SER A 123 -10.55 -12.79 -7.92
CA SER A 123 -11.87 -13.10 -8.47
C SER A 123 -12.38 -11.99 -9.38
N VAL A 124 -13.20 -12.37 -10.35
CA VAL A 124 -13.89 -11.44 -11.24
C VAL A 124 -15.36 -11.44 -10.82
N ALA A 125 -15.85 -10.28 -10.38
CA ALA A 125 -17.23 -10.08 -9.95
C ALA A 125 -17.63 -8.62 -10.09
N SER A 126 -18.93 -8.35 -10.31
CA SER A 126 -19.40 -6.98 -10.47
C SER A 126 -19.06 -6.12 -9.27
N LEU A 127 -18.48 -4.95 -9.53
CA LEU A 127 -18.17 -3.95 -8.52
C LEU A 127 -19.17 -2.78 -8.54
N ALA A 128 -20.36 -2.96 -9.12
CA ALA A 128 -21.36 -1.90 -9.25
C ALA A 128 -21.78 -1.27 -7.91
N HIS A 129 -21.63 -1.99 -6.78
CA HIS A 129 -21.85 -1.45 -5.44
C HIS A 129 -20.87 -0.32 -5.07
N LEU A 130 -19.80 -0.15 -5.85
CA LEU A 130 -18.86 0.95 -5.69
C LEU A 130 -19.32 2.25 -6.37
N LEU A 131 -20.49 2.28 -7.00
CA LEU A 131 -21.04 3.48 -7.62
C LEU A 131 -22.16 4.07 -6.73
N PRO A 132 -22.22 5.41 -6.52
CA PRO A 132 -21.28 6.45 -6.96
C PRO A 132 -20.27 6.80 -5.84
N LEU A 133 -19.24 5.99 -5.59
CA LEU A 133 -18.28 6.25 -4.50
C LEU A 133 -17.17 7.25 -4.85
N THR A 134 -17.21 7.86 -6.02
CA THR A 134 -16.19 8.82 -6.44
C THR A 134 -16.72 10.23 -6.21
N PRO A 135 -16.15 10.98 -5.25
CA PRO A 135 -16.40 12.41 -5.14
C PRO A 135 -16.08 13.11 -6.46
N GLU A 136 -16.83 14.18 -6.73
CA GLU A 136 -16.51 15.18 -7.75
C GLU A 136 -15.03 15.57 -7.64
N GLY A 137 -14.22 15.21 -8.63
CA GLY A 137 -12.76 15.47 -8.64
C GLY A 137 -11.89 14.26 -8.94
N ALA A 138 -12.41 13.03 -8.86
CA ALA A 138 -11.64 11.81 -9.16
C ALA A 138 -11.63 11.42 -10.65
N GLY A 139 -11.81 12.37 -11.59
CA GLY A 139 -11.69 12.12 -13.04
C GLY A 139 -12.57 10.97 -13.52
N LEU A 140 -13.89 11.12 -13.38
CA LEU A 140 -14.86 10.19 -13.91
C LEU A 140 -15.30 10.61 -15.32
N GLU A 141 -15.27 9.64 -16.22
CA GLU A 141 -16.23 9.59 -17.33
C GLU A 141 -17.49 8.90 -16.79
N GLU A 142 -18.62 9.61 -16.78
CA GLU A 142 -20.00 9.10 -16.77
C GLU A 142 -20.32 7.82 -15.98
N GLY A 143 -20.26 7.86 -14.64
CA GLY A 143 -20.91 6.85 -13.80
C GLY A 143 -20.40 5.41 -13.98
N LYS A 144 -19.17 5.24 -14.48
CA LYS A 144 -18.50 3.95 -14.66
C LYS A 144 -17.24 3.87 -13.81
N LEU A 145 -16.91 2.65 -13.39
CA LEU A 145 -15.62 2.40 -12.73
C LEU A 145 -14.48 2.52 -13.73
N HIS A 146 -13.32 2.97 -13.24
CA HIS A 146 -12.10 2.94 -14.03
C HIS A 146 -11.75 1.48 -14.41
N PRO A 147 -11.29 1.18 -15.63
CA PRO A 147 -11.04 -0.20 -16.07
C PRO A 147 -10.02 -0.96 -15.22
N ASN A 148 -9.10 -0.25 -14.57
CA ASN A 148 -8.10 -0.84 -13.67
C ASN A 148 -8.47 -0.69 -12.19
N THR A 149 -9.76 -0.73 -11.86
CA THR A 149 -10.22 -0.70 -10.46
C THR A 149 -10.02 -2.07 -9.81
N VAL A 150 -9.59 -2.06 -8.56
CA VAL A 150 -9.49 -3.25 -7.70
C VAL A 150 -10.14 -2.96 -6.36
N GLU A 151 -11.03 -3.86 -5.94
CA GLU A 151 -11.51 -3.92 -4.56
C GLU A 151 -10.68 -4.96 -3.78
N MET A 152 -10.26 -4.60 -2.58
CA MET A 152 -9.42 -5.42 -1.72
C MET A 152 -10.11 -5.68 -0.39
N ARG A 153 -10.07 -6.93 0.06
CA ARG A 153 -10.44 -7.35 1.42
C ARG A 153 -9.28 -8.13 2.01
N LEU A 154 -8.60 -7.55 2.99
CA LEU A 154 -7.41 -8.12 3.60
C LEU A 154 -7.64 -8.41 5.08
N ARG A 155 -6.97 -9.44 5.59
CA ARG A 155 -6.90 -9.78 7.02
C ARG A 155 -5.46 -10.07 7.41
N SER A 156 -4.98 -9.49 8.51
CA SER A 156 -3.68 -9.84 9.09
C SER A 156 -3.78 -11.06 10.00
N ARG A 157 -2.65 -11.69 10.30
CA ARG A 157 -2.55 -12.79 11.28
C ARG A 157 -3.02 -12.40 12.68
N ARG A 158 -2.98 -11.10 13.01
CA ARG A 158 -3.50 -10.54 14.26
C ARG A 158 -4.98 -10.13 14.20
N GLY A 159 -5.68 -10.45 13.11
CA GLY A 159 -7.10 -10.20 12.97
C GLY A 159 -7.46 -8.78 12.54
N ARG A 160 -6.49 -7.90 12.25
CA ARG A 160 -6.81 -6.61 11.63
C ARG A 160 -7.39 -6.83 10.25
N THR A 161 -8.40 -6.06 9.89
CA THR A 161 -9.04 -6.14 8.57
C THR A 161 -8.90 -4.82 7.82
N LEU A 162 -8.75 -4.90 6.51
CA LEU A 162 -8.76 -3.75 5.62
C LEU A 162 -9.71 -4.02 4.46
N HIS A 163 -10.69 -3.14 4.26
CA HIS A 163 -11.42 -3.02 3.01
C HIS A 163 -10.95 -1.76 2.31
N ALA A 164 -10.51 -1.87 1.06
CA ALA A 164 -9.98 -0.74 0.32
C ALA A 164 -10.29 -0.85 -1.17
N VAL A 165 -10.35 0.29 -1.85
CA VAL A 165 -10.53 0.39 -3.30
C VAL A 165 -9.42 1.25 -3.86
N ALA A 166 -8.78 0.76 -4.91
CA ALA A 166 -7.74 1.48 -5.62
C ALA A 166 -7.90 1.30 -7.13
N ARG A 167 -7.20 2.13 -7.90
CA ARG A 167 -7.08 1.97 -9.35
C ARG A 167 -5.67 2.29 -9.82
N SER A 168 -5.20 1.57 -10.84
CA SER A 168 -4.03 2.01 -11.60
C SER A 168 -4.45 3.05 -12.64
N ILE A 169 -3.71 4.15 -12.73
CA ILE A 169 -3.97 5.24 -13.69
C ILE A 169 -2.94 5.29 -14.84
N GLY A 170 -2.11 4.25 -14.98
CA GLY A 170 -1.07 4.16 -16.02
C GLY A 170 0.33 4.53 -15.53
N GLY A 171 1.37 4.09 -16.25
CA GLY A 171 2.77 4.41 -15.92
C GLY A 171 3.33 3.84 -14.62
N GLY A 172 2.57 2.98 -13.91
CA GLY A 172 2.91 2.53 -12.55
C GLY A 172 2.28 3.39 -11.45
N ALA A 173 1.61 4.49 -11.82
CA ALA A 173 0.85 5.32 -10.89
C ALA A 173 -0.48 4.67 -10.50
N LEU A 174 -0.96 5.03 -9.31
CA LEU A 174 -2.17 4.52 -8.70
C LEU A 174 -2.88 5.61 -7.90
N VAL A 175 -4.13 5.34 -7.54
CA VAL A 175 -4.81 6.09 -6.48
C VAL A 175 -5.71 5.15 -5.68
N PHE A 176 -5.62 5.19 -4.34
CA PHE A 176 -6.66 4.64 -3.47
C PHE A 176 -7.80 5.64 -3.41
N THR A 177 -9.01 5.15 -3.68
CA THR A 177 -10.24 5.95 -3.65
C THR A 177 -11.07 5.65 -2.41
N GLN A 178 -10.82 4.51 -1.74
CA GLN A 178 -11.48 4.17 -0.49
C GLN A 178 -10.56 3.37 0.44
N VAL A 179 -10.60 3.68 1.74
CA VAL A 179 -9.95 2.92 2.81
C VAL A 179 -10.91 2.81 3.99
N GLY A 180 -11.19 1.58 4.44
CA GLY A 180 -12.10 1.32 5.57
C GLY A 180 -13.53 1.82 5.35
N GLY A 181 -13.98 1.96 4.09
CA GLY A 181 -15.27 2.58 3.76
C GLY A 181 -15.23 4.10 3.60
N TRP A 182 -14.12 4.76 3.93
CA TRP A 182 -13.96 6.21 3.82
C TRP A 182 -13.42 6.61 2.44
N PRO A 183 -14.01 7.61 1.76
CA PRO A 183 -13.46 8.13 0.51
C PRO A 183 -12.12 8.82 0.78
N VAL A 184 -11.12 8.50 -0.03
CA VAL A 184 -9.76 9.07 0.08
C VAL A 184 -9.18 9.34 -1.32
N SER A 185 -8.05 10.04 -1.37
CA SER A 185 -7.25 10.22 -2.58
C SER A 185 -5.77 10.03 -2.25
N LEU A 186 -5.35 8.76 -2.12
CA LEU A 186 -3.96 8.44 -1.77
C LEU A 186 -3.21 7.96 -3.00
N THR A 187 -2.19 8.71 -3.40
CA THR A 187 -1.41 8.47 -4.63
C THR A 187 -0.05 7.83 -4.38
N GLY A 188 0.40 7.80 -3.13
CA GLY A 188 1.70 7.24 -2.73
C GLY A 188 2.91 8.08 -3.15
N ASP A 189 2.71 9.31 -3.65
CA ASP A 189 3.77 10.26 -4.00
C ASP A 189 4.12 11.25 -2.86
N ALA A 190 3.48 11.07 -1.69
CA ALA A 190 3.74 11.83 -0.48
C ALA A 190 3.63 10.96 0.78
N HIS A 191 4.18 11.43 1.89
CA HIS A 191 3.90 10.87 3.21
C HIS A 191 2.50 11.29 3.66
N GLU A 192 1.71 10.33 4.11
CA GLU A 192 0.32 10.53 4.52
C GLU A 192 0.13 10.09 5.97
N LEU A 193 -0.66 10.85 6.73
CA LEU A 193 -1.07 10.49 8.09
C LEU A 193 -2.56 10.21 8.10
N MET A 194 -2.94 9.00 8.50
CA MET A 194 -4.33 8.63 8.77
C MET A 194 -4.53 8.54 10.28
N VAL A 195 -5.51 9.28 10.80
CA VAL A 195 -5.90 9.25 12.22
C VAL A 195 -7.34 8.74 12.31
N GLU A 196 -7.50 7.55 12.87
CA GLU A 196 -8.81 7.01 13.23
C GLU A 196 -9.07 7.30 14.71
N MET A 197 -10.25 7.83 15.02
CA MET A 197 -10.66 8.13 16.39
C MET A 197 -12.05 7.57 16.63
N ALA A 198 -12.33 7.21 17.88
CA ALA A 198 -13.68 6.87 18.29
C ALA A 198 -14.61 8.10 18.08
N PRO A 199 -15.90 7.90 17.75
CA PRO A 199 -16.84 9.00 17.51
C PRO A 199 -16.99 9.97 18.70
N ASP A 200 -16.77 9.48 19.91
CA ASP A 200 -16.83 10.19 21.18
C ASP A 200 -15.45 10.70 21.66
N ALA A 201 -14.42 10.60 20.82
CA ALA A 201 -13.08 11.06 21.17
C ALA A 201 -13.06 12.58 21.37
N GLU A 202 -12.58 12.99 22.55
CA GLU A 202 -12.35 14.40 22.86
C GLU A 202 -11.42 15.08 21.83
N PRO A 203 -11.64 16.35 21.44
CA PRO A 203 -10.75 17.06 20.51
C PRO A 203 -9.28 17.07 20.94
N SER A 204 -9.02 17.01 22.25
CA SER A 204 -7.67 16.89 22.80
C SER A 204 -6.95 15.59 22.42
N ALA A 205 -7.67 14.52 22.09
CA ALA A 205 -7.12 13.26 21.61
C ALA A 205 -6.45 13.43 20.23
N LEU A 206 -7.05 14.22 19.34
CA LEU A 206 -6.45 14.57 18.05
C LEU A 206 -5.15 15.35 18.23
N LEU A 207 -5.15 16.37 19.10
CA LEU A 207 -3.94 17.15 19.39
C LEU A 207 -2.81 16.28 19.97
N ARG A 208 -3.14 15.34 20.86
CA ARG A 208 -2.18 14.36 21.38
C ARG A 208 -1.66 13.42 20.28
N ALA A 209 -2.54 12.96 19.38
CA ALA A 209 -2.14 12.12 18.25
C ALA A 209 -1.20 12.86 17.30
N LEU A 210 -1.54 14.10 16.93
CA LEU A 210 -0.71 14.94 16.08
C LEU A 210 0.64 15.27 16.73
N GLY A 211 0.66 15.57 18.04
CA GLY A 211 1.90 15.84 18.78
C GLY A 211 2.88 14.67 18.77
N ARG A 212 2.38 13.42 18.85
CA ARG A 212 3.23 12.22 18.69
C ARG A 212 3.83 12.12 17.30
N VAL A 213 3.07 12.47 16.27
CA VAL A 213 3.55 12.46 14.87
C VAL A 213 4.57 13.56 14.62
N THR A 214 4.38 14.76 15.20
CA THR A 214 5.37 15.84 15.06
C THR A 214 6.72 15.45 15.67
N ALA A 215 6.72 14.71 16.78
CA ALA A 215 7.94 14.17 17.37
C ALA A 215 8.64 13.12 16.48
N LEU A 216 7.87 12.31 15.73
CA LEU A 216 8.39 11.33 14.76
C LEU A 216 8.95 11.97 13.49
N LEU A 217 8.44 13.15 13.11
CA LEU A 217 8.85 13.89 11.92
C LEU A 217 9.91 14.98 12.20
N ALA A 218 10.31 15.16 13.46
CA ALA A 218 11.36 16.10 13.82
C ALA A 218 12.69 15.63 13.18
N PRO A 219 13.43 16.50 12.48
CA PRO A 219 14.72 16.13 11.92
C PRO A 219 15.65 15.67 13.05
N GLU A 220 16.34 14.55 12.86
CA GLU A 220 17.42 14.19 13.78
C GLU A 220 18.42 15.36 13.81
N GLY A 221 18.85 15.71 15.03
CA GLY A 221 19.86 16.75 15.22
C GLY A 221 21.10 16.49 14.36
N PRO A 222 21.92 17.52 14.09
CA PRO A 222 23.10 17.37 13.24
C PRO A 222 23.93 16.17 13.71
N PRO A 223 24.47 15.35 12.78
CA PRO A 223 25.25 14.18 13.14
C PRO A 223 26.38 14.61 14.10
N PRO A 224 26.74 13.77 15.09
CA PRO A 224 27.77 14.13 16.05
C PRO A 224 29.03 14.56 15.30
N ALA A 225 29.55 15.73 15.66
CA ALA A 225 30.75 16.27 15.05
C ALA A 225 31.84 15.20 15.08
N ARG A 226 32.40 14.88 13.90
CA ARG A 226 33.57 14.01 13.81
C ARG A 226 34.62 14.55 14.77
N GLN A 227 34.94 13.79 15.83
CA GLN A 227 36.15 14.05 16.59
C GLN A 227 37.30 13.94 15.60
N GLU A 228 37.90 15.08 15.28
CA GLU A 228 39.19 15.12 14.64
C GLU A 228 40.14 14.34 15.55
N ARG A 229 40.65 13.21 15.06
CA ARG A 229 41.77 12.55 15.71
C ARG A 229 42.93 13.53 15.61
N GLY A 230 43.25 14.18 16.73
CA GLY A 230 44.44 15.01 16.88
C GLY A 230 45.67 14.24 16.43
N GLY A 231 46.56 14.96 15.73
CA GLY A 231 47.87 14.48 15.30
C GLY A 231 48.88 14.33 16.43
#